data_AF-A0A183SQQ0-F1
#
_entry.id   AF-A0A183SQQ0-F1
#
_cell.length_a   1.000
_cell.length_b   1.000
_cell.length_c   1.000
_cell.angle_alpha   90.00
_cell.angle_beta   90.00
_cell.angle_gamma   90.00
#
_symmetry.space_group_name_H-M   'P 1'
#
loop_
_entity.id
_entity.type
_entity.pdbx_description
1 polymer ?
#
loop_
_entity_poly.entity_id
_entity_poly.type
_entity_poly.pdbx_seq_one_letter_code
_entity_poly.pdbx_strand_id
1 'polypeptide(L)'
;MINYCTHFSYWIDPNGGPASDAIKARCIFYDDGNVETCIESGMPSENLATYRKPLPGESYWQSHMRVENAIKPPDLHDQNPHTQVNMLRMQHRYASQEIEFFCEGTTIFGGIDYETGEVDISKATSFLAHNERIIDLTKGRSLGASHGFMDEIIFEDSLRRKDLTVQLEYDGCRYRSSGASTKMRIETKAPELLPIIDFTVRDFDEMGRSTLSLEAKSLCFRN
;
A
#
# COMPACT_ATOMS: atom_id res chain seq x y z
N MET A 1 -22.80 25.68 -3.35
CA MET A 1 -21.53 26.35 -2.98
C MET A 1 -20.44 25.46 -3.57
N ILE A 2 -19.76 25.92 -4.62
CA ILE A 2 -18.76 25.12 -5.34
C ILE A 2 -17.44 25.38 -4.62
N ASN A 3 -17.02 24.44 -3.78
CA ASN A 3 -15.77 24.57 -3.04
C ASN A 3 -14.61 24.21 -3.98
N TYR A 4 -13.80 25.22 -4.30
CA TYR A 4 -12.56 25.04 -5.02
C TYR A 4 -11.52 24.52 -4.01
N CYS A 5 -11.38 23.20 -3.87
CA CYS A 5 -10.17 22.62 -3.29
C CYS A 5 -8.99 23.00 -4.18
N THR A 6 -8.18 23.97 -3.75
CA THR A 6 -7.00 24.38 -4.53
C THR A 6 -5.85 23.42 -4.26
N HIS A 7 -5.65 22.47 -5.16
CA HIS A 7 -4.48 21.58 -5.14
C HIS A 7 -3.29 22.29 -5.77
N PHE A 8 -2.19 22.44 -5.03
CA PHE A 8 -0.97 23.04 -5.55
C PHE A 8 0.24 22.15 -5.23
N SER A 9 1.19 22.11 -6.16
CA SER A 9 2.49 21.48 -5.94
C SER A 9 3.49 22.50 -5.43
N TYR A 10 4.16 22.19 -4.31
CA TYR A 10 5.18 23.01 -3.68
C TYR A 10 6.48 22.22 -3.52
N TRP A 11 7.59 22.94 -3.44
CA TRP A 11 8.83 22.38 -2.91
C TRP A 11 8.84 22.63 -1.40
N ILE A 12 9.01 21.57 -0.62
CA ILE A 12 9.10 21.62 0.83
C ILE A 12 10.43 21.02 1.28
N ASP A 13 10.95 21.52 2.38
CA ASP A 13 12.15 20.96 3.02
C ASP A 13 11.87 20.67 4.50
N PRO A 14 11.18 19.55 4.80
CA PRO A 14 10.85 19.16 6.16
C PRO A 14 12.07 19.11 7.07
N ASN A 15 13.18 18.53 6.61
CA ASN A 15 14.36 18.27 7.44
C ASN A 15 15.15 19.55 7.81
N GLY A 16 14.89 20.67 7.13
CA GLY A 16 15.51 21.98 7.38
C GLY A 16 17.01 22.05 7.07
N GLY A 17 17.50 21.12 6.27
CA GLY A 17 18.89 20.99 5.84
C GLY A 17 19.23 21.87 4.64
N PRO A 18 20.16 21.44 3.77
CA PRO A 18 20.46 22.16 2.55
C PRO A 18 19.27 22.09 1.58
N ALA A 19 18.67 23.23 1.25
CA ALA A 19 17.50 23.33 0.36
C ALA A 19 17.59 22.61 -1.01
N SER A 20 18.78 22.15 -1.42
CA SER A 20 19.00 21.29 -2.58
C SER A 20 18.37 19.90 -2.47
N ASP A 21 18.09 19.40 -1.26
CA ASP A 21 17.42 18.11 -1.04
C ASP A 21 15.91 18.25 -0.75
N ALA A 22 15.36 19.45 -0.97
CA ALA A 22 13.93 19.71 -0.91
C ALA A 22 13.17 18.77 -1.85
N ILE A 23 11.95 18.42 -1.46
CA ILE A 23 11.09 17.49 -2.20
C ILE A 23 9.85 18.19 -2.71
N LYS A 24 9.34 17.72 -3.86
CA LYS A 24 8.07 18.18 -4.40
C LYS A 24 6.93 17.46 -3.70
N ALA A 25 6.02 18.23 -3.10
CA ALA A 25 4.81 17.73 -2.45
C ALA A 25 3.56 18.39 -3.04
N ARG A 26 2.46 17.67 -3.06
CA ARG A 26 1.12 18.21 -3.27
C ARG A 26 0.53 18.57 -1.91
N CYS A 27 0.16 19.83 -1.73
CA CYS A 27 -0.56 20.26 -0.53
C CYS A 27 -2.04 20.40 -0.84
N ILE A 28 -2.87 19.72 -0.04
CA ILE A 28 -4.33 19.73 -0.14
C ILE A 28 -4.87 20.54 1.05
N PHE A 29 -5.57 21.62 0.75
CA PHE A 29 -6.19 22.49 1.75
C PHE A 29 -7.68 22.19 1.81
N TYR A 30 -8.15 21.81 2.99
CA TYR A 30 -9.55 21.53 3.26
C TYR A 30 -10.23 22.76 3.87
N ASP A 31 -11.54 22.89 3.66
CA ASP A 31 -12.33 24.04 4.13
C ASP A 31 -12.39 24.16 5.66
N ASP A 32 -12.14 23.06 6.38
CA ASP A 32 -12.07 22.99 7.83
C ASP A 32 -10.71 23.47 8.39
N GLY A 33 -9.80 23.91 7.52
CA GLY A 33 -8.46 24.38 7.87
C GLY A 33 -7.42 23.27 7.97
N ASN A 34 -7.80 21.99 7.77
CA ASN A 34 -6.82 20.91 7.70
C ASN A 34 -5.98 21.03 6.43
N VAL A 35 -4.70 20.65 6.56
CA VAL A 35 -3.76 20.59 5.44
C VAL A 35 -3.16 19.19 5.40
N GLU A 36 -3.15 18.62 4.21
CA GLU A 36 -2.52 17.34 3.94
C GLU A 36 -1.37 17.52 2.96
N THR A 37 -0.20 17.02 3.35
CA THR A 37 1.03 17.07 2.57
C THR A 37 1.28 15.70 1.96
N CYS A 38 1.10 15.58 0.65
CA CYS A 38 1.25 14.33 -0.10
C CYS A 38 2.52 14.34 -0.94
N ILE A 39 3.31 13.28 -0.85
CA ILE A 39 4.46 13.02 -1.70
C ILE A 39 4.13 11.86 -2.62
N GLU A 40 4.32 12.03 -3.92
CA GLU A 40 4.19 10.93 -4.87
C GLU A 40 5.43 10.04 -4.76
N SER A 41 5.25 8.73 -4.90
CA SER A 41 6.38 7.84 -5.09
C SER A 41 7.04 8.15 -6.44
N GLY A 42 8.37 8.05 -6.48
CA GLY A 42 9.13 8.13 -7.73
C GLY A 42 9.15 6.81 -8.50
N MET A 43 8.34 5.81 -8.13
CA MET A 43 8.49 4.44 -8.57
C MET A 43 7.63 4.12 -9.80
N PRO A 44 8.24 3.67 -10.92
CA PRO A 44 7.48 3.13 -12.03
C PRO A 44 6.93 1.73 -11.67
N SER A 45 5.65 1.50 -11.92
CA SER A 45 4.95 0.28 -11.47
C SER A 45 4.58 -0.74 -12.57
N GLU A 46 4.87 -0.47 -13.83
CA GLU A 46 4.22 -1.25 -14.91
C GLU A 46 4.89 -2.59 -15.24
N ASN A 47 6.03 -2.92 -14.63
CA ASN A 47 6.73 -4.18 -14.92
C ASN A 47 6.22 -5.31 -14.01
N LEU A 48 5.23 -6.06 -14.49
CA LEU A 48 4.79 -7.31 -13.87
C LEU A 48 5.98 -8.27 -13.71
N ALA A 49 6.20 -8.72 -12.49
CA ALA A 49 7.21 -9.71 -12.14
C ALA A 49 6.53 -11.06 -11.87
N THR A 50 7.11 -12.14 -12.40
CA THR A 50 6.64 -13.51 -12.11
C THR A 50 7.47 -14.09 -10.97
N TYR A 51 6.88 -14.14 -9.79
CA TYR A 51 7.48 -14.73 -8.59
C TYR A 51 7.31 -16.24 -8.57
N ARG A 52 8.32 -16.94 -8.08
CA ARG A 52 8.28 -18.39 -7.85
C ARG A 52 7.89 -18.70 -6.42
N LYS A 53 7.04 -19.71 -6.26
CA LYS A 53 6.65 -20.24 -4.96
C LYS A 53 7.90 -20.57 -4.13
N PRO A 54 7.98 -20.08 -2.89
CA PRO A 54 9.11 -20.35 -2.01
C PRO A 54 9.27 -21.85 -1.73
N LEU A 55 10.51 -22.33 -1.67
CA LEU A 55 10.83 -23.66 -1.15
C LEU A 55 10.60 -23.70 0.38
N PRO A 56 10.50 -24.89 0.99
CA PRO A 56 10.42 -24.99 2.45
C PRO A 56 11.56 -24.23 3.14
N GLY A 57 11.21 -23.28 4.02
CA GLY A 57 12.17 -22.41 4.72
C GLY A 57 12.51 -21.10 4.01
N GLU A 58 12.09 -20.91 2.75
CA GLU A 58 12.21 -19.63 2.05
C GLU A 58 11.07 -18.66 2.45
N SER A 59 11.32 -17.37 2.26
CA SER A 59 10.41 -16.28 2.61
C SER A 59 9.34 -16.04 1.54
N TYR A 60 8.15 -15.62 1.96
CA TYR A 60 7.08 -15.12 1.08
C TYR A 60 7.11 -13.60 0.88
N TRP A 61 8.02 -12.89 1.55
CA TRP A 61 8.24 -11.44 1.37
C TRP A 61 8.84 -11.15 0.00
N GLN A 62 8.25 -10.22 -0.74
CA GLN A 62 8.57 -9.95 -2.13
C GLN A 62 10.06 -9.65 -2.33
N SER A 63 10.66 -8.87 -1.43
CA SER A 63 12.09 -8.52 -1.47
C SER A 63 13.04 -9.73 -1.46
N HIS A 64 12.58 -10.88 -0.93
CA HIS A 64 13.37 -12.11 -0.78
C HIS A 64 13.02 -13.18 -1.82
N MET A 65 12.03 -12.94 -2.68
CA MET A 65 11.52 -13.95 -3.59
C MET A 65 12.35 -14.08 -4.87
N ARG A 66 12.36 -15.30 -5.40
CA ARG A 66 12.96 -15.59 -6.70
C ARG A 66 12.00 -15.15 -7.81
N VAL A 67 12.51 -14.37 -8.75
CA VAL A 67 11.75 -13.83 -9.89
C VAL A 67 12.24 -14.46 -11.20
N GLU A 68 11.32 -14.79 -12.10
CA GLU A 68 11.65 -15.29 -13.44
C GLU A 68 12.19 -14.18 -14.35
N ASN A 69 13.00 -14.56 -15.35
CA ASN A 69 13.49 -13.68 -16.43
C ASN A 69 14.25 -12.42 -15.97
N ALA A 70 14.72 -12.39 -14.72
CA ALA A 70 15.47 -11.28 -14.14
C ALA A 70 14.75 -9.90 -14.22
N ILE A 71 13.42 -9.90 -14.30
CA ILE A 71 12.63 -8.68 -14.09
C ILE A 71 12.91 -8.20 -12.66
N LYS A 72 13.21 -6.91 -12.50
CA LYS A 72 13.40 -6.31 -11.18
C LYS A 72 12.06 -5.78 -10.68
N PRO A 73 11.49 -6.37 -9.61
CA PRO A 73 10.36 -5.77 -8.91
C PRO A 73 10.67 -4.36 -8.40
N PRO A 74 9.63 -3.57 -8.07
CA PRO A 74 9.82 -2.33 -7.34
C PRO A 74 10.47 -2.62 -5.97
N ASP A 75 11.46 -1.80 -5.59
CA ASP A 75 12.06 -1.87 -4.26
C ASP A 75 11.40 -0.85 -3.33
N LEU A 76 10.34 -1.25 -2.64
CA LEU A 76 9.54 -0.34 -1.80
C LEU A 76 10.31 0.39 -0.70
N HIS A 77 11.53 -0.02 -0.35
CA HIS A 77 12.35 0.76 0.57
C HIS A 77 12.74 2.13 0.00
N ASP A 78 12.91 2.24 -1.32
CA ASP A 78 13.44 3.43 -2.01
C ASP A 78 12.34 4.39 -2.52
N GLN A 79 11.10 4.25 -2.04
CA GLN A 79 9.92 4.93 -2.62
C GLN A 79 9.93 6.46 -2.44
N ASN A 80 10.54 6.94 -1.36
CA ASN A 80 10.66 8.36 -1.06
C ASN A 80 11.97 8.65 -0.28
N PRO A 81 12.51 9.88 -0.34
CA PRO A 81 13.71 10.24 0.41
C PRO A 81 13.54 10.07 1.93
N HIS A 82 14.25 9.11 2.52
CA HIS A 82 14.09 8.73 3.93
C HIS A 82 14.19 9.90 4.92
N THR A 83 15.17 10.79 4.74
CA THR A 83 15.40 11.93 5.66
C THR A 83 14.19 12.87 5.70
N GLN A 84 13.60 13.16 4.55
CA GLN A 84 12.43 14.03 4.45
C GLN A 84 11.18 13.35 5.00
N VAL A 85 10.97 12.06 4.67
CA VAL A 85 9.83 11.29 5.20
C VAL A 85 9.91 11.08 6.72
N ASN A 86 11.10 10.87 7.27
CA ASN A 86 11.32 10.77 8.73
C ASN A 86 10.83 12.03 9.43
N MET A 87 11.12 13.20 8.87
CA MET A 87 10.72 14.46 9.46
C MET A 87 9.21 14.70 9.34
N LEU A 88 8.62 14.38 8.18
CA LEU A 88 7.17 14.43 8.01
C LEU A 88 6.46 13.55 9.04
N ARG A 89 6.95 12.34 9.31
CA ARG A 89 6.40 11.47 10.36
C ARG A 89 6.44 12.09 11.75
N MET A 90 7.55 12.75 12.12
CA MET A 90 7.70 13.38 13.43
C MET A 90 6.82 14.63 13.61
N GLN A 91 6.47 15.30 12.52
CA GLN A 91 5.74 16.58 12.53
C GLN A 91 4.22 16.43 12.41
N HIS A 92 3.72 15.22 12.16
CA HIS A 92 2.31 14.95 11.88
C HIS A 92 1.72 13.88 12.81
N ARG A 93 0.38 13.77 12.82
CA ARG A 93 -0.36 12.81 13.67
C ARG A 93 -1.06 11.72 12.90
N TYR A 94 -1.24 11.92 11.60
CA TYR A 94 -1.89 10.98 10.71
C TYR A 94 -1.06 10.82 9.45
N ALA A 95 -1.08 9.61 8.90
CA ALA A 95 -0.54 9.33 7.58
C ALA A 95 -1.49 8.45 6.80
N SER A 96 -1.45 8.58 5.48
CA SER A 96 -2.13 7.66 4.57
C SER A 96 -1.24 7.32 3.38
N GLN A 97 -1.42 6.12 2.83
CA GLN A 97 -0.73 5.69 1.63
C GLN A 97 -1.70 4.98 0.69
N GLU A 98 -1.64 5.32 -0.59
CA GLU A 98 -2.34 4.58 -1.64
C GLU A 98 -1.39 3.62 -2.33
N ILE A 99 -1.83 2.37 -2.52
CA ILE A 99 -1.10 1.34 -3.25
C ILE A 99 -2.04 0.65 -4.24
N GLU A 100 -1.51 0.28 -5.41
CA GLU A 100 -2.24 -0.49 -6.41
C GLU A 100 -1.42 -1.69 -6.86
N PHE A 101 -2.00 -2.88 -6.72
CA PHE A 101 -1.44 -4.08 -7.29
C PHE A 101 -1.96 -4.28 -8.71
N PHE A 102 -1.06 -4.58 -9.64
CA PHE A 102 -1.42 -5.10 -10.95
C PHE A 102 -1.14 -6.59 -10.97
N CYS A 103 -2.05 -7.38 -11.52
CA CYS A 103 -2.02 -8.84 -11.40
C CYS A 103 -2.40 -9.53 -12.70
N GLU A 104 -1.82 -10.72 -12.89
CA GLU A 104 -2.16 -11.63 -13.95
C GLU A 104 -2.26 -13.06 -13.39
N GLY A 105 -3.47 -13.61 -13.37
CA GLY A 105 -3.70 -14.97 -12.90
C GLY A 105 -3.57 -15.18 -11.37
N THR A 106 -3.44 -14.11 -10.58
CA THR A 106 -3.18 -14.18 -9.13
C THR A 106 -4.09 -13.26 -8.33
N THR A 107 -4.41 -13.64 -7.09
CA THR A 107 -5.22 -12.83 -6.16
C THR A 107 -4.37 -12.06 -5.16
N ILE A 108 -4.82 -10.87 -4.77
CA ILE A 108 -4.12 -10.01 -3.82
C ILE A 108 -4.81 -9.98 -2.45
N PHE A 109 -6.12 -9.73 -2.44
CA PHE A 109 -6.91 -9.65 -1.21
C PHE A 109 -7.69 -10.93 -0.95
N GLY A 110 -8.56 -11.33 -1.88
CA GLY A 110 -9.27 -12.62 -1.78
C GLY A 110 -9.62 -13.18 -3.14
N GLY A 111 -9.65 -14.50 -3.25
CA GLY A 111 -10.14 -15.18 -4.45
C GLY A 111 -11.63 -15.43 -4.36
N ILE A 112 -12.35 -15.21 -5.45
CA ILE A 112 -13.76 -15.62 -5.51
C ILE A 112 -13.85 -17.13 -5.77
N ASP A 113 -14.67 -17.82 -4.98
CA ASP A 113 -15.14 -19.16 -5.29
C ASP A 113 -16.34 -19.03 -6.25
N TYR A 114 -16.23 -19.59 -7.46
CA TYR A 114 -17.26 -19.45 -8.47
C TYR A 114 -18.50 -20.33 -8.21
N GLU A 115 -18.38 -21.36 -7.39
CA GLU A 115 -19.50 -22.25 -7.06
C GLU A 115 -20.36 -21.64 -5.93
N THR A 116 -19.71 -21.09 -4.91
CA THR A 116 -20.40 -20.54 -3.73
C THR A 116 -20.61 -19.02 -3.78
N GLY A 117 -19.81 -18.31 -4.58
CA GLY A 117 -19.75 -16.85 -4.60
C GLY A 117 -19.03 -16.25 -3.38
N GLU A 118 -18.49 -17.08 -2.50
CA GLU A 118 -17.76 -16.62 -1.31
C GLU A 118 -16.36 -16.12 -1.69
N VAL A 119 -15.83 -15.20 -0.87
CA VAL A 119 -14.48 -14.66 -1.05
C VAL A 119 -13.54 -15.34 -0.06
N ASP A 120 -12.62 -16.15 -0.57
CA ASP A 120 -11.54 -16.75 0.21
C ASP A 120 -10.39 -15.74 0.39
N ILE A 121 -10.28 -15.21 1.60
CA ILE A 121 -9.22 -14.28 2.00
C ILE A 121 -7.99 -14.99 2.57
N SER A 122 -7.93 -16.32 2.60
CA SER A 122 -6.79 -17.06 3.18
C SER A 122 -5.45 -16.75 2.50
N LYS A 123 -5.51 -16.27 1.26
CA LYS A 123 -4.36 -15.86 0.44
C LYS A 123 -4.14 -14.34 0.42
N ALA A 124 -4.82 -13.58 1.27
CA ALA A 124 -4.61 -12.13 1.34
C ALA A 124 -3.15 -11.81 1.65
N THR A 125 -2.60 -10.83 0.94
CA THR A 125 -1.25 -10.31 1.19
C THR A 125 -1.12 -9.79 2.63
N SER A 126 0.12 -9.65 3.08
CA SER A 126 0.47 -8.97 4.31
C SER A 126 1.46 -7.88 3.96
N PHE A 127 1.34 -6.72 4.60
CA PHE A 127 2.27 -5.62 4.42
C PHE A 127 3.31 -5.59 5.53
N LEU A 128 4.52 -5.16 5.21
CA LEU A 128 5.52 -4.76 6.17
C LEU A 128 5.52 -3.23 6.26
N ALA A 129 5.10 -2.72 7.41
CA ALA A 129 5.17 -1.31 7.75
C ALA A 129 6.63 -0.85 7.95
N HIS A 130 6.88 0.45 7.83
CA HIS A 130 8.22 1.01 7.99
C HIS A 130 8.85 0.70 9.36
N ASN A 131 8.06 0.60 10.42
CA ASN A 131 8.50 0.22 11.76
C ASN A 131 8.55 -1.29 11.99
N GLU A 132 8.63 -2.09 10.93
CA GLU A 132 8.67 -3.56 10.93
C GLU A 132 7.39 -4.26 11.42
N ARG A 133 6.31 -3.51 11.68
CA ARG A 133 5.01 -4.12 12.00
C ARG A 133 4.47 -4.85 10.78
N ILE A 134 4.10 -6.11 10.98
CA ILE A 134 3.36 -6.89 9.97
C ILE A 134 1.87 -6.55 10.07
N ILE A 135 1.29 -6.15 8.95
CA ILE A 135 -0.15 -5.93 8.77
C ILE A 135 -0.68 -7.11 7.94
N ASP A 136 -1.16 -8.15 8.62
CA ASP A 136 -1.70 -9.34 7.97
C ASP A 136 -3.18 -9.13 7.63
N LEU A 137 -3.50 -8.96 6.33
CA LEU A 137 -4.87 -8.68 5.90
C LEU A 137 -5.87 -9.79 6.24
N THR A 138 -5.40 -11.00 6.57
CA THR A 138 -6.24 -12.11 7.03
C THR A 138 -6.70 -11.98 8.50
N LYS A 139 -6.09 -11.06 9.27
CA LYS A 139 -6.30 -10.91 10.72
C LYS A 139 -7.08 -9.66 11.11
N GLY A 140 -7.23 -8.72 10.19
CA GLY A 140 -7.99 -7.51 10.43
C GLY A 140 -9.49 -7.79 10.56
N ARG A 141 -10.22 -6.86 11.20
CA ARG A 141 -11.67 -6.96 11.32
C ARG A 141 -12.33 -6.20 10.17
N SER A 142 -12.91 -6.93 9.23
CA SER A 142 -13.73 -6.40 8.14
C SER A 142 -14.99 -5.71 8.69
N LEU A 143 -15.30 -4.54 8.14
CA LEU A 143 -16.53 -3.80 8.40
C LEU A 143 -17.55 -3.92 7.26
N GLY A 144 -17.12 -4.45 6.10
CA GLY A 144 -17.92 -4.50 4.89
C GLY A 144 -17.83 -3.22 4.06
N ALA A 145 -18.57 -3.22 2.95
CA ALA A 145 -18.58 -2.13 1.99
C ALA A 145 -19.19 -0.84 2.55
N SER A 146 -18.70 0.29 2.08
CA SER A 146 -19.28 1.62 2.33
C SER A 146 -19.21 2.48 1.07
N HIS A 147 -19.63 3.73 1.16
CA HIS A 147 -19.57 4.67 0.04
C HIS A 147 -18.10 4.99 -0.30
N GLY A 148 -17.59 4.40 -1.37
CA GLY A 148 -16.25 4.67 -1.91
C GLY A 148 -15.24 3.53 -1.77
N PHE A 149 -15.58 2.44 -1.09
CA PHE A 149 -14.73 1.26 -0.97
C PHE A 149 -15.54 -0.04 -0.80
N MET A 150 -14.98 -1.14 -1.31
CA MET A 150 -15.55 -2.49 -1.25
C MET A 150 -15.47 -3.11 0.15
N ASP A 151 -14.46 -2.76 0.94
CA ASP A 151 -14.35 -3.18 2.33
C ASP A 151 -13.47 -2.18 3.12
N GLU A 152 -13.69 -2.11 4.43
CA GLU A 152 -12.82 -1.41 5.37
C GLU A 152 -12.38 -2.37 6.47
N ILE A 153 -11.06 -2.54 6.58
CA ILE A 153 -10.44 -3.49 7.50
C ILE A 153 -9.74 -2.71 8.60
N ILE A 154 -10.12 -2.96 9.83
CA ILE A 154 -9.56 -2.28 11.00
C ILE A 154 -8.55 -3.19 11.70
N PHE A 155 -7.42 -2.59 12.07
CA PHE A 155 -6.35 -3.18 12.85
C PHE A 155 -6.21 -2.47 14.20
N GLU A 156 -5.72 -3.21 15.18
CA GLU A 156 -5.48 -2.71 16.54
C GLU A 156 -4.01 -2.85 16.92
N ASP A 157 -3.53 -1.91 17.72
CA ASP A 157 -2.20 -1.97 18.34
C ASP A 157 -2.17 -2.98 19.51
N SER A 158 -1.00 -3.11 20.15
CA SER A 158 -0.81 -3.98 21.31
C SER A 158 -1.67 -3.58 22.54
N LEU A 159 -2.19 -2.35 22.56
CA LEU A 159 -3.08 -1.81 23.58
C LEU A 159 -4.56 -1.90 23.16
N ARG A 160 -4.88 -2.62 22.08
CA ARG A 160 -6.24 -2.79 21.51
C ARG A 160 -6.87 -1.48 21.05
N ARG A 161 -6.05 -0.50 20.68
CA ARG A 161 -6.52 0.76 20.09
C ARG A 161 -6.51 0.62 18.59
N LYS A 162 -7.61 1.03 17.95
CA LYS A 162 -7.68 1.15 16.50
C LYS A 162 -6.66 2.18 16.03
N ASP A 163 -5.66 1.73 15.30
CA ASP A 163 -4.52 2.55 14.92
C ASP A 163 -4.28 2.58 13.41
N LEU A 164 -4.70 1.53 12.69
CA LEU A 164 -4.57 1.42 11.24
C LEU A 164 -5.87 0.90 10.61
N THR A 165 -6.20 1.44 9.44
CA THR A 165 -7.33 1.03 8.60
C THR A 165 -6.83 0.78 7.19
N VAL A 166 -7.33 -0.27 6.55
CA VAL A 166 -7.11 -0.57 5.13
C VAL A 166 -8.46 -0.52 4.43
N GLN A 167 -8.63 0.43 3.53
CA GLN A 167 -9.80 0.55 2.66
C GLN A 167 -9.49 -0.11 1.32
N LEU A 168 -10.27 -1.12 0.96
CA LEU A 168 -10.19 -1.78 -0.33
C LEU A 168 -11.05 -1.01 -1.34
N GLU A 169 -10.45 -0.13 -2.14
CA GLU A 169 -11.21 0.69 -3.09
C GLU A 169 -11.87 -0.17 -4.18
N TYR A 170 -11.09 -1.08 -4.77
CA TYR A 170 -11.57 -2.12 -5.67
C TYR A 170 -10.64 -3.33 -5.67
N ASP A 171 -11.18 -4.49 -6.06
CA ASP A 171 -10.46 -5.76 -6.07
C ASP A 171 -10.75 -6.56 -7.35
N GLY A 172 -10.10 -6.17 -8.46
CA GLY A 172 -10.20 -6.88 -9.73
C GLY A 172 -9.40 -8.19 -9.76
N CYS A 173 -8.33 -8.28 -8.95
CA CYS A 173 -7.48 -9.47 -8.91
C CYS A 173 -8.19 -10.71 -8.38
N ARG A 174 -9.33 -10.57 -7.69
CA ARG A 174 -10.12 -11.72 -7.18
C ARG A 174 -10.54 -12.72 -8.25
N TYR A 175 -10.69 -12.25 -9.50
CA TYR A 175 -11.11 -13.07 -10.63
C TYR A 175 -9.95 -13.75 -11.34
N ARG A 176 -8.69 -13.50 -10.93
CA ARG A 176 -7.48 -14.02 -11.59
C ARG A 176 -7.43 -13.72 -13.09
N SER A 177 -8.06 -12.62 -13.51
CA SER A 177 -8.03 -12.17 -14.90
C SER A 177 -6.65 -11.59 -15.23
N SER A 178 -6.28 -11.62 -16.52
CA SER A 178 -5.09 -10.92 -16.99
C SER A 178 -5.37 -9.41 -17.08
N GLY A 179 -4.39 -8.59 -16.71
CA GLY A 179 -4.50 -7.12 -16.75
C GLY A 179 -5.49 -6.53 -15.74
N ALA A 180 -5.70 -7.20 -14.60
CA ALA A 180 -6.55 -6.70 -13.52
C ALA A 180 -5.73 -5.95 -12.47
N SER A 181 -6.42 -5.21 -11.60
CA SER A 181 -5.77 -4.55 -10.47
C SER A 181 -6.62 -4.53 -9.21
N THR A 182 -5.95 -4.38 -8.06
CA THR A 182 -6.55 -4.24 -6.74
C THR A 182 -5.91 -3.04 -6.05
N LYS A 183 -6.73 -2.03 -5.72
CA LYS A 183 -6.27 -0.79 -5.09
C LYS A 183 -6.70 -0.71 -3.63
N MET A 184 -5.78 -0.31 -2.79
CA MET A 184 -5.99 -0.13 -1.36
C MET A 184 -5.49 1.23 -0.90
N ARG A 185 -6.18 1.79 0.08
CA ARG A 185 -5.78 2.98 0.81
C ARG A 185 -5.56 2.60 2.28
N ILE A 186 -4.37 2.86 2.78
CA ILE A 186 -3.97 2.56 4.16
C ILE A 186 -3.98 3.88 4.91
N GLU A 187 -4.66 3.96 6.04
CA GLU A 187 -4.72 5.15 6.89
C GLU A 187 -4.33 4.80 8.33
N THR A 188 -3.58 5.67 8.98
CA THR A 188 -3.06 5.41 10.34
C THR A 188 -3.00 6.68 11.18
N LYS A 189 -3.18 6.51 12.50
CA LYS A 189 -2.90 7.54 13.52
C LYS A 189 -1.47 7.45 14.09
N ALA A 190 -0.69 6.55 13.54
CA ALA A 190 0.70 6.25 13.88
C ALA A 190 1.53 6.41 12.60
N PRO A 191 1.99 7.64 12.27
CA PRO A 191 2.72 7.92 11.03
C PRO A 191 3.97 7.05 10.83
N GLU A 192 4.57 6.54 11.90
CA GLU A 192 5.71 5.62 11.85
C GLU A 192 5.43 4.27 11.18
N LEU A 193 4.16 3.90 10.98
CA LEU A 193 3.78 2.70 10.23
C LEU A 193 3.99 2.85 8.72
N LEU A 194 3.94 4.09 8.21
CA LEU A 194 4.03 4.34 6.77
C LEU A 194 5.39 4.97 6.40
N PRO A 195 5.88 4.71 5.18
CA PRO A 195 5.21 3.93 4.13
C PRO A 195 5.35 2.41 4.31
N ILE A 196 4.58 1.64 3.56
CA ILE A 196 4.74 0.19 3.40
C ILE A 196 6.03 -0.08 2.64
N ILE A 197 6.89 -0.94 3.19
CA ILE A 197 8.24 -1.22 2.68
C ILE A 197 8.40 -2.62 2.09
N ASP A 198 7.43 -3.52 2.28
CA ASP A 198 7.40 -4.84 1.65
C ASP A 198 5.98 -5.42 1.68
N PHE A 199 5.74 -6.48 0.91
CA PHE A 199 4.50 -7.23 0.93
C PHE A 199 4.74 -8.73 0.70
N THR A 200 3.77 -9.57 1.07
CA THR A 200 3.86 -11.02 0.80
C THR A 200 3.13 -11.41 -0.49
N VAL A 201 3.70 -12.33 -1.25
CA VAL A 201 3.04 -12.99 -2.40
C VAL A 201 2.49 -14.32 -1.93
N ARG A 202 1.18 -14.57 -2.10
CA ARG A 202 0.53 -15.73 -1.44
C ARG A 202 -0.29 -16.63 -2.35
N ASP A 203 -0.80 -16.13 -3.46
CA ASP A 203 -1.49 -16.95 -4.45
C ASP A 203 -0.52 -17.38 -5.55
N PHE A 204 -0.46 -18.67 -5.82
CA PHE A 204 0.41 -19.25 -6.84
C PHE A 204 -0.41 -20.25 -7.67
N ASP A 205 -0.16 -20.27 -8.97
CA ASP A 205 -0.76 -21.24 -9.89
C ASP A 205 -0.24 -22.67 -9.66
N GLU A 206 -0.73 -23.61 -10.46
CA GLU A 206 -0.33 -25.03 -10.41
C GLU A 206 1.16 -25.23 -10.70
N MET A 207 1.80 -24.31 -11.43
CA MET A 207 3.23 -24.32 -11.73
C MET A 207 4.05 -23.62 -10.64
N GLY A 208 3.41 -23.10 -9.59
CA GLY A 208 4.07 -22.37 -8.52
C GLY A 208 4.49 -20.96 -8.93
N ARG A 209 3.77 -20.30 -9.84
CA ARG A 209 4.04 -18.93 -10.30
C ARG A 209 2.97 -17.96 -9.81
N SER A 210 3.38 -16.71 -9.60
CA SER A 210 2.49 -15.59 -9.33
C SER A 210 2.98 -14.36 -10.07
N THR A 211 2.18 -13.79 -10.96
CA THR A 211 2.58 -12.64 -11.78
C THR A 211 1.88 -11.39 -11.30
N LEU A 212 2.64 -10.45 -10.73
CA LEU A 212 2.12 -9.19 -10.21
C LEU A 212 3.18 -8.09 -10.17
N SER A 213 2.74 -6.84 -10.04
CA SER A 213 3.54 -5.69 -9.61
C SER A 213 2.74 -4.87 -8.61
N LEU A 214 3.41 -3.92 -7.95
CA LEU A 214 2.76 -2.97 -7.05
C LEU A 214 3.26 -1.55 -7.35
N GLU A 215 2.31 -0.62 -7.40
CA GLU A 215 2.54 0.82 -7.41
C GLU A 215 2.36 1.36 -6.00
N ALA A 216 3.41 1.96 -5.45
CA ALA A 216 3.23 2.92 -4.38
C ALA A 216 2.78 4.24 -5.03
N LYS A 217 1.61 4.77 -4.68
CA LYS A 217 1.12 6.03 -5.26
C LYS A 217 1.55 7.20 -4.41
N SER A 218 0.63 7.77 -3.64
CA SER A 218 0.91 8.90 -2.77
C SER A 218 1.05 8.47 -1.31
N LEU A 219 2.01 9.08 -0.61
CA LEU A 219 2.16 9.04 0.84
C LEU A 219 1.82 10.43 1.39
N CYS A 220 0.77 10.51 2.20
CA CYS A 220 0.24 11.77 2.71
C CYS A 220 0.36 11.87 4.23
N PHE A 221 0.54 13.10 4.73
CA PHE A 221 0.65 13.40 6.16
C PHE A 221 -0.24 14.58 6.53
N ARG A 222 -0.89 14.50 7.70
CA ARG A 222 -1.72 15.59 8.25
C ARG A 222 -1.76 15.56 9.78
N ASN A 223 -2.24 16.64 10.39
CA ASN A 223 -2.41 16.76 11.84
C ASN A 223 -3.83 16.42 12.33
#